data_AF-A0A645I0G1-F1
#
_entry.id   AF-A0A645I0G1-F1
#
_cell.length_a   1.000
_cell.length_b   1.000
_cell.length_c   1.000
_cell.angle_alpha   90.00
_cell.angle_beta   90.00
_cell.angle_gamma   90.00
#
_symmetry.space_group_name_H-M   'P 1'
#
loop_
_entity.id
_entity.type
_entity.pdbx_description
1 polymer ?
#
loop_
_entity_poly.entity_id
_entity_poly.type
_entity_poly.pdbx_seq_one_letter_code
_entity_poly.pdbx_strand_id
1 'polypeptide(L)' 'MIGASNFFELAVAVAIVLYGFDSGAALATVVGVLIEVPVMLWLVKMVNSTKAWYEKSL' A
#
# COMPACT_ATOMS: atom_id res chain seq x y z
N MET A 1 -8.02 0.85 -12.81
CA MET A 1 -8.21 1.06 -11.36
C MET A 1 -6.84 1.08 -10.68
N ILE A 2 -6.03 2.10 -10.93
CA ILE A 2 -4.77 2.36 -10.21
C ILE A 2 -5.02 3.67 -9.45
N GLY A 3 -5.73 3.55 -8.33
CA GLY A 3 -6.15 4.69 -7.51
C GLY A 3 -5.89 4.49 -6.02
N ALA A 4 -5.31 3.35 -5.62
CA ALA A 4 -5.02 3.05 -4.23
C ALA A 4 -3.62 3.51 -3.79
N SER A 5 -2.56 3.28 -4.59
CA SER A 5 -1.17 3.35 -4.11
C SER A 5 -0.31 4.50 -4.64
N ASN A 6 -0.87 5.67 -4.97
CA ASN A 6 -0.06 6.86 -5.33
C ASN A 6 -0.28 8.06 -4.40
N PHE A 7 -1.29 8.04 -3.53
CA PHE A 7 -1.61 9.20 -2.68
C PHE A 7 -0.96 9.16 -1.31
N PHE A 8 -0.24 8.09 -1.02
CA PHE A 8 0.24 7.87 0.31
C PHE A 8 1.42 8.81 0.63
N GLU A 9 2.39 8.93 -0.26
CA GLU A 9 3.56 9.79 -0.08
C GLU A 9 3.11 11.24 0.13
N LEU A 10 2.06 11.66 -0.59
CA LEU A 10 1.40 12.94 -0.38
C LEU A 10 0.71 13.02 0.99
N ALA A 11 0.01 11.97 1.43
CA ALA A 11 -0.66 11.92 2.72
C ALA A 11 0.33 12.01 3.90
N VAL A 12 1.51 11.37 3.78
CA VAL A 12 2.58 11.51 4.78
C VAL A 12 3.14 12.92 4.79
N ALA A 13 3.42 13.50 3.62
CA ALA A 13 3.90 14.88 3.53
C ALA A 13 2.91 15.86 4.16
N VAL A 14 1.60 15.72 3.87
CA VAL A 14 0.55 16.56 4.46
C VAL A 14 0.43 16.33 5.97
N ALA A 15 0.50 15.08 6.44
CA ALA A 15 0.41 14.78 7.87
C ALA A 15 1.59 15.39 8.67
N ILE A 16 2.81 15.28 8.14
CA ILE A 16 4.00 15.88 8.75
C ILE A 16 3.89 17.41 8.76
N VAL A 17 3.43 18.01 7.65
CA VAL A 17 3.31 19.48 7.52
C VAL A 17 2.24 20.05 8.45
N LEU A 18 1.10 19.37 8.61
CA LEU A 18 -0.02 19.88 9.41
C LEU A 18 0.09 19.56 10.90
N TYR A 19 0.64 18.39 11.26
CA TYR A 19 0.63 17.89 12.64
C TYR A 19 2.02 17.80 13.27
N GLY A 20 3.10 18.00 12.51
CA GLY A 20 4.48 17.83 12.99
C GLY A 20 4.89 16.37 13.14
N PHE A 21 6.19 16.13 13.28
CA PHE A 21 6.77 14.78 13.36
C PHE A 21 6.41 14.03 14.65
N ASP A 22 6.25 14.73 15.78
CA ASP A 22 5.95 14.13 17.09
C ASP A 22 4.46 13.80 17.29
N SER A 23 3.61 14.08 16.30
CA SER A 23 2.18 13.77 16.38
C SER A 23 1.88 12.33 16.00
N GLY A 24 1.01 11.68 16.77
CA GLY A 24 0.49 10.35 16.46
C GLY A 24 -0.18 10.25 15.09
N ALA A 25 -0.65 11.37 14.52
CA ALA A 25 -1.19 11.42 13.17
C ALA A 25 -0.12 11.16 12.09
N ALA A 26 1.10 11.70 12.26
CA ALA A 26 2.21 11.47 11.33
C ALA A 26 2.74 10.02 11.43
N LEU A 27 2.75 9.45 12.64
CA LEU A 27 3.14 8.05 12.83
C LEU A 27 2.12 7.08 12.20
N ALA A 28 0.82 7.36 12.37
CA ALA A 28 -0.25 6.55 11.81
C ALA A 28 -0.26 6.55 10.28
N THR A 29 0.02 7.70 9.64
CA THR A 29 0.16 7.72 8.18
C THR A 29 1.35 6.87 7.78
N VAL A 30 2.58 7.13 8.26
CA VAL A 30 3.79 6.37 7.89
C VAL A 30 3.62 4.85 8.05
N VAL A 31 3.04 4.40 9.17
CA VAL A 31 2.76 2.97 9.40
C VAL A 31 1.81 2.40 8.35
N GLY A 32 0.86 3.21 7.84
CA GLY A 32 -0.01 2.85 6.73
C GLY A 32 0.73 2.38 5.49
N VAL A 33 1.83 3.02 5.05
CA VAL A 33 2.58 2.56 3.86
C VAL A 33 3.37 1.33 4.12
N LEU A 34 3.94 1.23 5.31
CA LEU A 34 4.70 0.06 5.70
C LEU A 34 3.83 -1.19 5.60
N ILE A 35 2.50 -1.06 5.70
CA ILE A 35 1.53 -2.12 5.51
C ILE A 35 1.04 -2.20 4.06
N GLU A 36 0.72 -1.07 3.43
CA GLU A 36 0.12 -1.01 2.09
C GLU A 36 0.98 -1.69 1.02
N VAL A 37 2.28 -1.33 0.96
CA VAL A 37 3.20 -1.85 -0.06
C VAL A 37 3.36 -3.38 0.03
N PRO A 38 3.64 -3.99 1.20
CA PRO A 38 3.75 -5.44 1.28
C PRO A 38 2.43 -6.16 1.02
N VAL A 39 1.28 -5.61 1.43
CA VAL A 39 -0.03 -6.20 1.12
C VAL A 39 -0.28 -6.21 -0.39
N MET A 40 0.06 -5.13 -1.08
CA MET A 40 -0.04 -5.06 -2.54
C MET A 40 0.82 -6.13 -3.22
N LEU A 41 2.10 -6.25 -2.84
CA LEU A 41 3.00 -7.26 -3.40
C LEU A 41 2.56 -8.69 -3.08
N TRP A 42 1.99 -8.90 -1.89
CA TRP A 42 1.44 -10.18 -1.48
C TRP A 42 0.24 -10.60 -2.33
N LEU A 43 -0.69 -9.68 -2.62
CA LEU A 43 -1.82 -9.93 -3.51
C LEU A 43 -1.35 -10.27 -4.94
N VAL A 44 -0.39 -9.53 -5.48
CA VAL A 44 0.21 -9.84 -6.79
C VAL A 44 0.82 -11.24 -6.79
N LYS A 45 1.53 -11.61 -5.72
CA LYS A 45 2.13 -12.94 -5.58
C LYS A 45 1.07 -14.04 -5.55
N MET A 46 -0.02 -13.84 -4.81
CA MET A 46 -1.15 -14.79 -4.79
C MET A 46 -1.75 -14.98 -6.17
N VAL A 47 -2.07 -13.89 -6.88
CA VAL A 47 -2.65 -13.96 -8.22
C VAL A 47 -1.68 -14.66 -9.19
N ASN A 48 -0.40 -14.31 -9.15
CA ASN A 48 0.60 -14.95 -10.01
C ASN A 48 0.75 -16.45 -9.70
N SER A 49 0.60 -16.86 -8.43
CA SER A 49 0.62 -18.27 -8.04
C SER A 49 -0.60 -19.07 -8.55
N THR A 50 -1.71 -18.40 -8.89
CA THR A 50 -2.90 -19.06 -9.45
C THR A 50 -2.86 -19.24 -10.97
N LYS A 51 -1.80 -18.77 -11.65
CA LYS A 51 -1.65 -18.91 -13.11
C LYS A 51 -1.78 -20.35 -13.62
N ALA A 52 -1.19 -21.31 -12.91
CA ALA A 52 -1.23 -22.71 -13.31
C ALA A 52 -2.65 -23.30 -13.34
N TRP A 53 -3.57 -22.79 -12.52
CA TRP A 53 -4.98 -23.17 -12.56
C TRP A 53 -5.69 -22.58 -13.78
N TYR A 54 -5.37 -21.33 -14.13
CA TYR A 54 -5.93 -20.66 -15.30
C TYR A 54 -5.47 -21.29 -16.63
N GLU A 55 -4.19 -21.65 -16.74
CA GLU A 55 -3.62 -22.30 -17.93
C GLU A 55 -4.13 -23.74 -18.13
N LYS A 56 -4.52 -24.44 -17.05
CA LYS A 56 -5.06 -25.81 -17.15
C LYS A 56 -6.47 -25.89 -17.72
N SER A 57 -7.16 -24.75 -17.82
CA SER A 57 -8.57 -24.66 -18.21
C SER A 57 -8.78 -24.20 -19.66
N LEU A 58 -7.69 -24.02 -20.42
CA LEU A 58 -7.62 -23.77 -21.87
C LEU A 58 -7.23 -25.05 -22.60
#